data_AF-A0A0F4TKU4-F1
#
_entry.id   AF-A0A0F4TKU4-F1
#
_cell.length_a   1.000
_cell.length_b   1.000
_cell.length_c   1.000
_cell.angle_alpha   90.00
_cell.angle_beta   90.00
_cell.angle_gamma   90.00
#
_symmetry.space_group_name_H-M   'P 1'
#
loop_
_entity.id
_entity.type
_entity.pdbx_description
1 polymer ?
#
loop_
_entity_poly.entity_id
_entity_poly.type
_entity_poly.pdbx_seq_one_letter_code
_entity_poly.pdbx_strand_id
1 'polypeptide(L)' 'MTDIKPTKFRDVEIRAARGNKLTAKSWLTEAPLRMLMNNLDPEVAENPKELVVYGGIGRAARNWECYDKIVESLTNL' A
#
# COMPACT_ATOMS: atom_id res chain seq x y z
N MET A 1 20.29 17.23 -11.16
CA MET A 1 19.46 16.19 -10.52
C MET A 1 18.08 16.82 -10.36
N THR A 2 17.09 16.47 -11.20
CA THR A 2 15.73 17.02 -11.04
C THR A 2 15.07 16.37 -9.83
N ASP A 3 14.78 17.15 -8.79
CA ASP A 3 13.93 16.74 -7.67
C ASP A 3 12.51 16.45 -8.16
N ILE A 4 12.26 15.20 -8.55
CA ILE A 4 10.90 14.73 -8.83
C ILE A 4 10.20 14.65 -7.47
N LYS A 5 9.28 15.58 -7.20
CA LYS A 5 8.45 15.51 -5.99
C LYS A 5 7.69 14.19 -5.98
N PRO A 6 7.75 13.39 -4.90
CA PRO A 6 7.05 12.13 -4.86
C PRO A 6 5.54 12.35 -4.98
N THR A 7 4.94 11.70 -5.97
CA THR A 7 3.51 11.83 -6.27
C THR A 7 2.66 11.12 -5.22
N LYS A 8 1.51 11.74 -4.90
CA LYS A 8 0.45 11.10 -4.10
C LYS A 8 -0.59 10.43 -4.98
N PHE A 9 -0.62 10.70 -6.29
CA PHE A 9 -1.57 10.11 -7.23
C PHE A 9 -0.90 9.06 -8.12
N ARG A 10 -1.55 7.90 -8.28
CA ARG A 10 -1.19 6.84 -9.23
C ARG A 10 -2.46 6.10 -9.64
N ASP A 11 -2.68 5.93 -10.94
CA ASP A 11 -3.86 5.25 -11.47
C ASP A 11 -3.68 3.73 -11.48
N VAL A 12 -3.84 3.12 -10.30
CA VAL A 12 -3.74 1.66 -10.08
C VAL A 12 -4.82 1.20 -9.13
N GLU A 13 -5.23 -0.06 -9.27
CA GLU A 13 -6.05 -0.75 -8.28
C GLU A 13 -5.19 -1.68 -7.45
N ILE A 14 -5.30 -1.57 -6.13
CA ILE A 14 -4.59 -2.43 -5.18
C ILE A 14 -5.61 -3.33 -4.52
N ARG A 15 -5.28 -4.61 -4.36
CA ARG A 15 -6.05 -5.55 -3.53
C ARG A 15 -5.08 -6.44 -2.79
N ALA A 16 -5.41 -6.81 -1.56
CA ALA A 16 -4.56 -7.70 -0.80
C ALA A 16 -4.59 -9.14 -1.34
N ALA A 17 -3.44 -9.81 -1.31
CA ALA A 17 -3.35 -11.23 -1.67
C ALA A 17 -4.31 -12.09 -0.82
N ARG A 18 -4.84 -13.16 -1.41
CA ARG A 18 -5.81 -14.07 -0.79
C ARG A 18 -5.26 -15.50 -0.75
N GLY A 19 -5.85 -16.36 0.08
CA GLY A 19 -5.43 -17.75 0.24
C GLY A 19 -4.17 -17.90 1.10
N ASN A 20 -3.59 -19.11 1.07
CA ASN A 20 -2.51 -19.55 1.96
C ASN A 20 -1.08 -19.43 1.37
N LYS A 21 -0.94 -18.90 0.16
CA LYS A 21 0.37 -18.64 -0.47
C LYS A 21 0.92 -17.31 0.04
N LEU A 22 2.19 -17.30 0.44
CA LEU A 22 2.88 -16.10 0.93
C LEU A 22 3.54 -15.32 -0.21
N THR A 23 3.50 -14.00 -0.14
CA THR A 23 4.36 -13.09 -0.91
C THR A 23 5.63 -12.74 -0.12
N ALA A 24 5.49 -12.48 1.18
CA ALA A 24 6.60 -12.24 2.12
C ALA A 24 7.20 -13.55 2.67
N LYS A 25 8.26 -13.43 3.46
CA LYS A 25 9.01 -14.58 4.02
C LYS A 25 8.31 -15.31 5.18
N SER A 26 7.32 -14.69 5.82
CA SER A 26 6.60 -15.27 6.96
C SER A 26 5.19 -14.70 7.08
N TRP A 27 4.30 -15.36 7.83
CA TRP A 27 2.98 -14.81 8.14
C TRP A 27 3.02 -13.49 8.92
N LEU A 28 4.05 -13.28 9.74
CA LEU A 28 4.20 -12.05 10.53
C LEU A 28 4.51 -10.83 9.65
N THR A 29 5.14 -11.04 8.49
CA THR A 29 5.44 -9.98 7.52
C THR A 29 4.40 -9.91 6.39
N GLU A 30 3.78 -11.04 6.06
CA GLU A 30 2.64 -11.12 5.13
C GLU A 30 1.39 -10.42 5.67
N ALA A 31 1.09 -10.59 6.96
CA ALA A 31 -0.10 -9.99 7.57
C ALA A 31 -0.14 -8.46 7.43
N PRO A 32 0.88 -7.68 7.85
CA PRO A 32 0.88 -6.23 7.64
C PRO A 32 0.92 -5.85 6.16
N LEU A 33 1.56 -6.64 5.29
CA LEU A 33 1.55 -6.41 3.85
C LEU A 33 0.13 -6.47 3.28
N ARG A 34 -0.62 -7.52 3.63
CA ARG A 34 -2.02 -7.66 3.22
C ARG A 34 -2.91 -6.59 3.85
N MET A 35 -2.72 -6.26 5.12
CA MET A 35 -3.52 -5.20 5.75
C MET A 35 -3.27 -3.82 5.13
N LEU A 36 -2.02 -3.51 4.76
CA LEU A 36 -1.68 -2.30 4.02
C LEU A 36 -2.39 -2.26 2.67
N MET A 37 -2.32 -3.35 1.90
CA MET A 37 -2.99 -3.44 0.60
C MET A 37 -4.52 -3.40 0.72
N ASN A 38 -5.08 -4.00 1.78
CA ASN A 38 -6.52 -3.99 2.04
C ASN A 38 -7.04 -2.58 2.35
N ASN A 39 -6.26 -1.77 3.07
CA ASN A 39 -6.60 -0.35 3.29
C ASN A 39 -6.68 0.46 1.99
N LEU A 40 -6.15 -0.03 0.86
CA LEU A 40 -6.17 0.64 -0.44
C LEU A 40 -7.03 -0.09 -1.48
N ASP A 41 -7.82 -1.07 -1.04
CA ASP A 41 -8.79 -1.75 -1.90
C ASP A 41 -9.88 -0.76 -2.36
N PRO A 42 -10.24 -0.69 -3.65
CA PRO A 42 -11.32 0.17 -4.14
C PRO A 42 -12.68 -0.04 -3.44
N GLU A 43 -12.90 -1.23 -2.86
CA GLU A 43 -14.12 -1.52 -2.09
C GLU A 43 -14.02 -1.10 -0.61
N VAL A 44 -12.83 -0.67 -0.15
CA VAL A 44 -12.53 -0.30 1.25
C VAL A 44 -12.22 1.18 1.41
N ALA A 45 -11.41 1.74 0.51
CA ALA A 45 -10.86 3.08 0.62
C ALA A 45 -11.75 4.14 -0.08
N GLU A 46 -11.87 5.32 0.50
CA GLU A 46 -12.59 6.46 -0.09
C GLU A 46 -11.90 7.00 -1.36
N ASN A 47 -10.56 7.07 -1.38
CA ASN A 47 -9.80 7.50 -2.56
C ASN A 47 -8.40 6.83 -2.60
N PRO A 48 -8.34 5.54 -3.03
CA PRO A 48 -7.11 4.74 -2.96
C PRO A 48 -6.00 5.23 -3.91
N LYS A 49 -6.36 5.86 -5.04
CA LYS A 49 -5.39 6.41 -6.00
C LYS A 49 -4.55 7.54 -5.40
N GLU A 50 -5.08 8.20 -4.37
CA GLU A 50 -4.38 9.20 -3.55
C GLU A 50 -3.85 8.68 -2.20
N LEU A 51 -3.87 7.36 -2.01
CA LEU A 51 -3.53 6.64 -0.78
C LEU A 51 -4.49 6.93 0.40
N VAL A 52 -5.62 7.59 0.17
CA VAL A 52 -6.57 8.01 1.21
C VAL A 52 -7.53 6.86 1.52
N VAL A 53 -7.60 6.48 2.80
CA VAL A 53 -8.46 5.39 3.29
C VAL A 53 -9.81 5.96 3.73
N TYR A 54 -9.81 6.82 4.75
CA TYR A 54 -11.00 7.54 5.24
C TYR A 54 -10.58 8.74 6.11
N GLY A 55 -11.55 9.53 6.56
CA GLY A 55 -11.30 10.61 7.52
C GLY A 55 -10.61 11.83 6.90
N GLY A 56 -11.06 12.23 5.71
CA GLY A 56 -10.53 13.37 4.98
C GLY A 56 -9.21 13.05 4.27
N ILE A 57 -8.07 13.21 4.95
CA ILE A 57 -6.73 12.96 4.38
C ILE A 57 -5.97 11.84 5.09
N GLY A 58 -6.67 10.98 5.85
CA GLY A 58 -6.10 9.80 6.48
C GLY A 58 -5.58 8.82 5.43
N ARG A 59 -4.24 8.70 5.32
CA ARG A 59 -3.58 7.90 4.28
C ARG A 59 -2.92 6.65 4.83
N ALA A 60 -2.90 5.59 4.01
CA ALA A 60 -2.19 4.34 4.32
C ALA A 60 -0.65 4.48 4.23
N ALA A 61 -0.16 5.40 3.39
CA ALA A 61 1.26 5.74 3.25
C ALA A 61 1.43 7.22 2.89
N ARG A 62 2.64 7.77 3.09
CA ARG A 62 2.93 9.21 2.89
C ARG A 62 2.75 9.66 1.43
N ASN A 63 3.21 8.84 0.49
CA ASN A 63 3.20 9.02 -0.96
C ASN A 63 3.49 7.65 -1.60
N TRP A 64 3.45 7.57 -2.93
CA TRP A 64 3.59 6.29 -3.63
C TRP A 64 4.99 5.68 -3.50
N GLU A 65 6.04 6.50 -3.43
CA GLU A 65 7.40 6.03 -3.19
C GLU A 65 7.52 5.34 -1.82
N CYS A 66 6.96 5.94 -0.76
CA CYS A 66 6.92 5.31 0.55
C CYS A 66 6.08 4.02 0.55
N TYR A 67 4.94 3.99 -0.14
CA TYR A 67 4.14 2.77 -0.28
C TYR A 67 4.96 1.64 -0.92
N ASP A 68 5.62 1.92 -2.05
CA ASP A 68 6.42 0.93 -2.78
C ASP A 68 7.57 0.41 -1.91
N LYS A 69 8.23 1.31 -1.14
CA LYS A 69 9.30 0.93 -0.21
C LYS A 69 8.80 0.11 0.97
N ILE A 70 7.61 0.39 1.51
CA ILE A 70 7.02 -0.42 2.59
C ILE A 70 6.71 -1.82 2.07
N VAL A 71 6.11 -1.93 0.87
CA VAL A 71 5.84 -3.23 0.23
C VAL A 71 7.12 -4.02 0.00
N GLU A 72 8.15 -3.39 -0.57
CA GLU A 72 9.47 -4.01 -0.79
C GLU A 72 10.10 -4.48 0.53
N SER A 73 10.05 -3.63 1.57
CA SER A 73 10.61 -3.93 2.88
C SER A 73 9.89 -5.10 3.55
N LEU A 74 8.56 -5.09 3.61
CA LEU A 74 7.77 -6.17 4.21
C LEU A 74 7.93 -7.50 3.47
N THR A 75 8.08 -7.45 2.14
CA THR A 75 8.31 -8.65 1.32
C THR A 75 9.65 -9.31 1.66
N ASN A 76 10.66 -8.50 2.01
CA ASN A 76 12.04 -8.97 2.20
C ASN A 76 12.51 -9.03 3.66
N LEU A 77 11.67 -8.64 4.63
CA LEU A 77 12.00 -8.68 6.06
C LEU A 77 12.14 -10.12 6.58
#